data_AF-A0A940WF39-F1
#
_entry.id   AF-A0A940WF39-F1
#
_cell.length_a   1.000
_cell.length_b   1.000
_cell.length_c   1.000
_cell.angle_alpha   90.00
_cell.angle_beta   90.00
_cell.angle_gamma   90.00
#
_symmetry.space_group_name_H-M   'P 1'
#
loop_
_entity.id
_entity.type
_entity.pdbx_description
1 polymer ?
#
loop_
_entity_poly.entity_id
_entity_poly.type
_entity_poly.pdbx_seq_one_letter_code
_entity_poly.pdbx_strand_id
1 'polypeptide(L)'
;MQGPVRGGPRGGGDAVLLLGSNLGRRVRNLRDAVERLSAETDVLAISRLYAGEPHGRVHQPWFLNQAVRIAARHSPGELLLLAKRLEQSAGRRGSGRWGPRPLDVDI
;
A
#
# COMPACT_ATOMS: atom_id res chain seq x y z
N MET A 1 -18.55 34.49 -23.31
CA MET A 1 -18.68 33.06 -22.96
C MET A 1 -17.35 32.61 -22.37
N GLN A 2 -17.31 32.41 -21.06
CA GLN A 2 -16.08 32.01 -20.36
C GLN A 2 -15.86 30.51 -20.65
N GLY A 3 -14.72 30.19 -21.28
CA GLY A 3 -14.32 28.80 -21.53
C GLY A 3 -14.11 28.03 -20.22
N PRO A 4 -14.09 26.69 -20.26
CA PRO A 4 -13.90 25.91 -19.05
C PRO A 4 -12.52 26.24 -18.47
N VAL A 5 -12.51 26.69 -17.22
CA VAL A 5 -11.31 26.92 -16.44
C VAL A 5 -10.60 25.57 -16.32
N ARG A 6 -9.58 25.34 -17.16
CA ARG A 6 -8.64 24.25 -16.97
C ARG A 6 -7.90 24.56 -15.68
N GLY A 7 -8.32 23.93 -14.58
CA GLY A 7 -7.60 24.01 -13.32
C GLY A 7 -6.15 23.63 -13.57
N GLY A 8 -5.23 24.57 -13.34
CA GLY A 8 -3.79 24.33 -13.39
C GLY A 8 -3.38 23.20 -12.44
N PRO A 9 -2.13 22.72 -12.53
CA PRO A 9 -1.67 21.57 -11.76
C PRO A 9 -1.87 21.85 -10.26
N ARG A 10 -2.84 21.16 -9.65
CA ARG A 10 -2.90 21.04 -8.19
C ARG A 10 -1.65 20.25 -7.82
N GLY A 11 -0.69 20.89 -7.14
CA GLY A 11 0.58 20.28 -6.79
C GLY A 11 0.36 18.94 -6.08
N GLY A 12 0.62 17.85 -6.80
CA GLY A 12 0.60 16.50 -6.27
C GLY A 12 1.94 15.86 -6.60
N GLY A 13 2.72 15.54 -5.57
CA GLY A 13 3.94 14.76 -5.75
C GLY A 13 3.62 13.29 -5.99
N ASP A 14 4.67 12.48 -6.12
CA ASP A 14 4.52 11.03 -6.07
C ASP A 14 4.57 10.56 -4.60
N ALA A 15 3.86 9.47 -4.29
CA ALA A 15 4.06 8.71 -3.06
C ALA A 15 4.44 7.27 -3.43
N VAL A 16 5.24 6.63 -2.57
CA VAL A 16 5.64 5.22 -2.75
C VAL A 16 5.12 4.44 -1.56
N LEU A 17 4.19 3.53 -1.81
CA LEU A 17 3.68 2.63 -0.79
C LEU A 17 4.47 1.33 -0.80
N LEU A 18 4.94 0.90 0.38
CA LEU A 18 5.60 -0.38 0.57
C LEU A 18 4.58 -1.38 1.12
N LEU A 19 4.28 -2.41 0.34
CA LEU A 19 3.33 -3.47 0.68
C LEU A 19 4.10 -4.70 1.14
N GLY A 20 3.71 -5.26 2.28
CA GLY A 20 4.31 -6.47 2.83
C GLY A 20 3.27 -7.51 3.22
N SER A 21 3.49 -8.79 2.93
CA SER A 21 2.59 -9.87 3.36
C SER A 21 3.36 -11.13 3.73
N ASN A 22 3.15 -11.64 4.95
CA ASN A 22 3.72 -12.92 5.39
C ASN A 22 2.70 -13.91 5.97
N LEU A 23 1.40 -13.59 5.96
CA LEU A 23 0.34 -14.45 6.47
C LEU A 23 -0.74 -14.73 5.41
N GLY A 24 -1.19 -15.98 5.34
CA GLY A 24 -2.27 -16.39 4.45
C GLY A 24 -1.87 -16.39 2.97
N ARG A 25 -2.76 -15.92 2.09
CA ARG A 25 -2.55 -15.93 0.62
C ARG A 25 -1.74 -14.71 0.18
N ARG A 26 -0.45 -14.68 0.55
CA ARG A 26 0.45 -13.51 0.41
C ARG A 26 0.39 -12.79 -0.95
N VAL A 27 0.53 -13.53 -2.06
CA VAL A 27 0.43 -12.96 -3.43
C VAL A 27 -0.93 -12.33 -3.69
N ARG A 28 -2.01 -12.97 -3.25
CA ARG A 28 -3.37 -12.45 -3.41
C ARG A 28 -3.58 -11.20 -2.55
N ASN A 29 -3.09 -11.18 -1.32
CA ASN A 29 -3.21 -10.01 -0.46
C ASN A 29 -2.54 -8.78 -1.08
N LEU A 30 -1.33 -8.95 -1.67
CA LEU A 30 -0.65 -7.88 -2.37
C LEU A 30 -1.40 -7.45 -3.63
N ARG A 31 -1.86 -8.40 -4.45
CA ARG A 31 -2.65 -8.11 -5.66
C ARG A 31 -3.94 -7.35 -5.34
N ASP A 32 -4.72 -7.83 -4.38
CA ASP A 32 -5.98 -7.19 -3.96
C ASP A 32 -5.72 -5.77 -3.40
N ALA A 33 -4.57 -5.55 -2.73
CA ALA A 33 -4.17 -4.21 -2.27
C ALA A 33 -3.85 -3.27 -3.44
N VAL A 34 -3.11 -3.74 -4.45
CA VAL A 34 -2.84 -2.97 -5.68
C VAL A 34 -4.13 -2.66 -6.44
N GLU A 35 -5.02 -3.63 -6.61
CA GLU A 35 -6.31 -3.42 -7.29
C GLU A 35 -7.16 -2.35 -6.59
N ARG A 36 -7.18 -2.34 -5.25
CA ARG A 36 -7.85 -1.28 -4.47
C ARG A 36 -7.16 0.08 -4.59
N LEU A 37 -5.83 0.12 -4.56
CA LEU A 37 -5.07 1.35 -4.79
C LEU A 37 -5.38 1.93 -6.17
N SER A 38 -5.43 1.11 -7.21
CA SER A 38 -5.78 1.55 -8.57
C SER A 38 -7.22 2.06 -8.70
N ALA A 39 -8.13 1.71 -7.79
CA ALA A 39 -9.49 2.23 -7.77
C ALA A 39 -9.59 3.62 -7.10
N GLU A 40 -8.68 3.97 -6.20
CA GLU A 40 -8.68 5.23 -5.44
C GLU A 40 -7.59 6.21 -5.89
N THR A 41 -6.59 5.76 -6.65
CA THR A 41 -5.38 6.53 -7.01
C THR A 41 -4.89 6.22 -8.43
N ASP A 42 -4.11 7.15 -9.00
CA ASP A 42 -3.39 6.91 -10.25
C ASP A 42 -2.12 6.10 -9.95
N VAL A 43 -2.13 4.78 -10.18
CA VAL A 43 -0.94 3.92 -10.02
C VAL A 43 0.03 4.15 -11.18
N LEU A 44 1.23 4.63 -10.88
CA LEU A 44 2.25 5.03 -11.85
C LEU A 44 3.27 3.92 -12.14
N ALA A 45 3.59 3.11 -11.13
CA ALA A 45 4.51 1.98 -11.28
C ALA A 45 4.29 0.94 -10.18
N ILE A 46 4.58 -0.32 -10.50
CA ILE A 46 4.52 -1.44 -9.56
C ILE A 46 5.82 -2.23 -9.70
N SER A 47 6.50 -2.52 -8.59
CA SER A 47 7.69 -3.36 -8.60
C SER A 47 7.36 -4.84 -8.80
N ARG A 48 8.40 -5.63 -9.09
CA ARG A 48 8.34 -7.09 -8.90
C ARG A 48 8.10 -7.43 -7.43
N LEU A 49 7.68 -8.67 -7.19
CA LEU A 49 7.58 -9.24 -5.85
C LEU A 49 8.97 -9.73 -5.40
N TYR A 50 9.31 -9.45 -4.14
CA TYR A 50 10.55 -9.92 -3.53
C TYR A 50 10.28 -10.65 -2.22
N ALA A 51 10.93 -11.79 -2.02
CA ALA A 51 10.93 -12.46 -0.74
C ALA A 51 11.93 -11.77 0.20
N GLY A 52 11.53 -11.49 1.44
CA GLY A 52 12.38 -10.89 2.47
C GLY A 52 12.29 -11.65 3.78
N GLU A 53 13.44 -11.82 4.43
CA GLU A 53 13.53 -12.41 5.76
C GLU A 53 12.81 -11.51 6.78
N PRO A 54 12.05 -12.07 7.75
CA PRO A 54 11.42 -11.27 8.77
C PRO A 54 12.46 -10.64 9.72
N HIS A 55 12.30 -9.35 10.00
CA HIS A 55 13.11 -8.67 11.01
C HIS A 55 12.48 -8.76 12.42
N GLY A 56 13.32 -8.84 13.45
CA GLY A 56 12.92 -8.78 14.86
C GLY A 56 12.46 -10.12 15.46
N ARG A 57 11.28 -10.63 15.06
CA ARG A 57 10.81 -11.96 15.53
C ARG A 57 11.28 -13.04 14.57
N VAL A 58 12.24 -13.84 15.03
CA VAL A 58 12.96 -14.89 14.26
C VAL A 58 12.14 -16.14 13.90
N HIS A 59 10.92 -16.30 14.44
CA HIS A 59 10.08 -17.48 14.17
C HIS A 59 8.77 -17.09 13.48
N GLN A 60 8.88 -16.53 12.27
CA GLN A 60 7.71 -16.22 11.45
C GLN A 60 7.98 -16.46 9.96
N PRO A 61 6.94 -16.60 9.13
CA PRO A 61 7.12 -16.77 7.70
C PRO A 61 7.80 -15.56 7.06
N TRP A 62 8.52 -15.81 5.97
CA TRP A 62 9.08 -14.77 5.12
C TRP A 62 8.01 -13.90 4.50
N PHE A 63 8.32 -12.61 4.39
CA PHE A 63 7.49 -11.64 3.70
C PHE A 63 7.62 -11.80 2.19
N LEU A 64 6.52 -11.58 1.49
CA LEU A 64 6.57 -11.05 0.12
C LEU A 64 6.36 -9.54 0.20
N ASN A 65 7.23 -8.80 -0.48
CA ASN A 65 7.23 -7.35 -0.50
C ASN A 65 7.06 -6.81 -1.92
N GLN A 66 6.41 -5.65 -2.03
CA GLN A 66 6.18 -4.93 -3.28
C GLN A 66 6.14 -3.42 -3.03
N ALA A 67 6.74 -2.63 -3.91
CA ALA A 67 6.61 -1.17 -3.90
C ALA A 67 5.62 -0.73 -4.99
N VAL A 68 4.76 0.24 -4.67
CA VAL A 68 3.79 0.83 -5.59
C VAL A 68 3.95 2.34 -5.58
N ARG A 69 4.25 2.93 -6.73
CA ARG A 69 4.28 4.38 -6.89
C ARG A 69 2.94 4.89 -7.39
N ILE A 70 2.40 5.90 -6.73
CA ILE A 70 1.11 6.53 -7.07
C ILE A 70 1.29 8.03 -7.26
N ALA A 71 0.41 8.64 -8.07
CA ALA A 71 0.26 10.09 -8.05
C ALA A 71 -0.48 10.47 -6.76
N ALA A 72 0.21 11.18 -5.87
CA ALA A 72 -0.33 11.53 -4.57
C ALA A 72 -1.14 12.83 -4.67
N ARG A 73 -2.46 12.66 -4.79
CA ARG A 73 -3.43 13.76 -4.62
C ARG A 73 -3.94 13.88 -3.18
N HIS A 74 -3.56 12.92 -2.34
CA HIS A 74 -3.91 12.79 -0.94
C HIS A 74 -2.86 13.50 -0.07
N SER A 75 -3.31 14.16 0.99
CA SER A 75 -2.45 14.59 2.09
C SER A 75 -1.81 13.39 2.80
N PRO A 76 -0.70 13.58 3.54
CA PRO A 76 -0.07 12.49 4.31
C PRO A 76 -1.04 11.77 5.26
N GLY A 77 -1.97 12.50 5.89
CA GLY A 77 -2.99 11.91 6.76
C GLY A 77 -4.00 11.04 5.99
N GLU A 78 -4.42 11.47 4.81
CA GLU A 78 -5.31 10.68 3.96
C GLU A 78 -4.63 9.42 3.42
N LEU A 79 -3.34 9.49 3.07
CA LEU A 79 -2.54 8.32 2.71
C LEU A 79 -2.44 7.33 3.87
N LEU A 80 -2.22 7.81 5.09
CA LEU A 80 -2.21 6.96 6.28
C LEU A 80 -3.55 6.26 6.50
N LEU A 81 -4.67 6.98 6.33
CA LEU A 81 -6.00 6.39 6.40
C LEU A 81 -6.23 5.34 5.31
N LEU A 82 -5.79 5.61 4.07
CA LEU A 82 -5.84 4.66 2.96
C LEU A 82 -5.04 3.39 3.28
N ALA A 83 -3.80 3.52 3.75
CA ALA A 83 -2.96 2.41 4.16
C ALA A 83 -3.65 1.55 5.24
N LYS A 84 -4.21 2.18 6.28
CA LYS A 84 -4.94 1.48 7.35
C LYS A 84 -6.20 0.76 6.83
N ARG A 85 -6.95 1.36 5.89
CA ARG A 85 -8.11 0.70 5.26
C ARG A 85 -7.72 -0.54 4.46
N LEU A 86 -6.62 -0.48 3.71
CA LEU A 86 -6.10 -1.63 2.95
C LEU A 86 -5.74 -2.78 3.90
N GLU A 87 -5.01 -2.48 4.98
CA GLU A 87 -4.64 -3.46 6.00
C GLU A 87 -5.87 -4.12 6.64
N GLN A 88 -6.86 -3.32 7.05
CA GLN A 88 -8.10 -3.82 7.64
C GLN A 88 -8.87 -4.70 6.64
N SER A 89 -8.93 -4.30 5.37
CA SER A 89 -9.60 -5.07 4.30
C SER A 89 -8.91 -6.41 4.03
N ALA A 90 -7.59 -6.49 4.21
CA ALA A 90 -6.83 -7.73 4.14
C ALA A 90 -6.99 -8.62 5.40
N GLY A 91 -7.76 -8.17 6.40
CA GLY A 91 -8.02 -8.91 7.62
C GLY A 91 -7.02 -8.65 8.75
N ARG A 92 -6.22 -7.57 8.68
CA ARG A 92 -5.34 -7.17 9.78
C ARG A 92 -6.20 -6.73 10.98
N ARG A 93 -6.26 -7.58 12.01
CA ARG A 93 -6.90 -7.31 13.29
C ARG A 93 -5.83 -7.33 14.36
N GLY A 94 -5.41 -6.16 14.84
CA GLY A 94 -4.45 -5.97 15.93
C GLY A 94 -3.44 -7.12 16.13
N SER A 95 -2.33 -7.12 15.39
CA SER A 95 -1.28 -8.11 15.59
C SER A 95 -0.37 -7.71 16.76
N GLY A 96 0.16 -8.67 17.50
CA GLY A 96 1.26 -8.41 18.44
C GLY A 96 2.42 -7.67 17.74
N ARG A 97 3.14 -6.82 18.50
CA ARG A 97 4.26 -6.02 17.95
C ARG A 97 5.23 -6.94 17.18
N TRP A 98 5.44 -6.61 15.91
CA TRP A 98 6.31 -7.33 14.95
C TRP A 98 5.88 -8.76 14.61
N GLY A 99 4.60 -9.09 14.79
CA GLY A 99 4.04 -10.37 14.40
C GLY A 99 3.68 -10.48 12.90
N PRO A 100 3.30 -11.69 12.47
CA PRO A 100 2.81 -11.95 11.13
C PRO A 100 1.56 -11.12 10.82
N ARG A 101 1.42 -10.71 9.56
CA ARG A 101 0.29 -9.90 9.09
C ARG A 101 -0.12 -10.27 7.68
N PRO A 102 -1.43 -10.25 7.40
CA PRO A 102 -1.93 -10.52 6.05
C PRO A 102 -1.52 -9.41 5.07
N LEU A 103 -1.43 -8.17 5.54
CA LEU A 103 -0.90 -7.03 4.81
C LEU A 103 -0.31 -6.01 5.80
N ASP A 104 0.81 -5.41 5.42
CA ASP A 104 1.41 -4.19 5.97
C ASP A 104 1.46 -3.17 4.84
N VAL A 105 1.15 -1.91 5.14
CA VAL A 105 1.29 -0.81 4.19
C VAL A 105 2.01 0.35 4.86
N ASP A 106 3.22 0.63 4.37
CA ASP A 106 4.01 1.80 4.75
C ASP A 106 4.00 2.83 3.62
N ILE A 107 4.16 4.12 3.95
CA ILE A 107 4.16 5.28 3.04
C ILE A 107 5.55 5.89 2.97
#